data_AF-A0A1H9BTG3-F1
#
_entry.id   AF-A0A1H9BTG3-F1
#
_cell.length_a   1.000
_cell.length_b   1.000
_cell.length_c   1.000
_cell.angle_alpha   90.00
_cell.angle_beta   90.00
_cell.angle_gamma   90.00
#
_symmetry.space_group_name_H-M   'P 1'
#
loop_
_entity.id
_entity.type
_entity.pdbx_description
1 polymer ?
#
loop_
_entity_poly.entity_id
_entity_poly.type
_entity_poly.pdbx_seq_one_letter_code
_entity_poly.pdbx_strand_id
1 'polypeptide(L)'
;MNVMNNFKFVLNKKGVAELMKSAQMQNILTEKASAISDRCGSGYEHDVYVGKNRANAMVKTSTFAAKKDNLKNNTLLKAVH
;
A
#
# COMPACT_ATOMS: atom_id res chain seq x y z
N MET A 1 -9.97 41.43 -25.95
CA MET A 1 -9.51 40.47 -24.93
C MET A 1 -9.85 39.07 -25.42
N ASN A 2 -8.87 38.30 -25.90
CA ASN A 2 -9.13 36.91 -26.31
C ASN A 2 -9.14 36.02 -25.07
N VAL A 3 -10.31 35.49 -24.75
CA VAL A 3 -10.48 34.48 -23.70
C VAL A 3 -9.80 33.20 -24.17
N MET A 4 -8.96 32.63 -23.32
CA MET A 4 -8.20 31.40 -23.55
C MET A 4 -9.17 30.20 -23.54
N ASN A 5 -9.91 30.01 -24.63
CA ASN A 5 -11.14 29.20 -24.64
C ASN A 5 -10.96 27.73 -25.08
N ASN A 6 -9.73 27.18 -25.06
CA ASN A 6 -9.49 25.79 -25.47
C ASN A 6 -8.31 25.10 -24.77
N PHE A 7 -8.09 25.36 -23.47
CA PHE A 7 -7.08 24.63 -22.72
C PHE A 7 -7.55 23.21 -22.38
N LYS A 8 -6.79 22.20 -22.83
CA LYS A 8 -7.03 20.78 -22.50
C LYS A 8 -5.86 20.23 -21.70
N PHE A 9 -6.09 19.97 -20.42
CA PHE A 9 -5.12 19.24 -19.59
C PHE A 9 -5.09 17.76 -20.00
N VAL A 10 -3.88 17.23 -20.25
CA VAL A 10 -3.65 15.81 -20.51
C VAL A 10 -2.67 15.28 -19.47
N LEU A 11 -3.10 14.26 -18.73
CA LEU A 11 -2.28 13.67 -17.68
C LEU A 11 -1.08 12.91 -18.28
N ASN A 12 0.12 13.17 -17.76
CA ASN A 12 1.29 12.35 -18.05
C ASN A 12 1.18 11.00 -17.33
N LYS A 13 0.55 10.03 -17.99
CA LYS A 13 0.34 8.67 -17.44
C LYS A 13 1.65 7.97 -17.09
N LYS A 14 2.74 8.20 -17.84
CA LYS A 14 4.05 7.62 -17.57
C LYS A 14 4.63 8.18 -16.27
N GLY A 15 4.63 9.51 -16.14
CA GLY A 15 5.09 10.18 -14.92
C GLY A 15 4.28 9.79 -13.68
N VAL A 16 2.96 9.61 -13.82
CA VAL A 16 2.13 9.08 -12.71
C VAL A 16 2.55 7.65 -12.34
N ALA A 17 2.77 6.77 -13.31
CA ALA A 17 3.21 5.41 -13.03
C ALA A 17 4.62 5.38 -12.38
N GLU A 18 5.53 6.26 -12.80
CA GLU A 18 6.85 6.43 -12.18
C GLU A 18 6.73 6.88 -10.73
N LEU A 19 5.91 7.91 -10.46
CA LEU A 19 5.62 8.38 -9.11
C LEU A 19 5.04 7.26 -8.23
N MET A 20 4.06 6.51 -8.74
CA MET A 20 3.42 5.41 -8.01
C MET A 20 4.33 4.19 -7.77
N LYS A 21 5.47 4.10 -8.46
CA LYS A 21 6.49 3.06 -8.26
C LYS A 21 7.73 3.58 -7.52
N SER A 22 7.81 4.88 -7.26
CA SER A 22 8.98 5.53 -6.69
C SER A 22 9.37 4.94 -5.33
N ALA A 23 10.65 5.09 -4.96
CA ALA A 23 11.15 4.68 -3.65
C ALA A 23 10.40 5.39 -2.51
N GLN A 24 10.03 6.67 -2.70
CA GLN A 24 9.22 7.41 -1.76
C GLN A 24 7.84 6.77 -1.54
N MET A 25 7.17 6.35 -2.61
CA MET A 25 5.89 5.64 -2.51
C MET A 25 6.04 4.30 -1.80
N GLN A 26 7.13 3.56 -2.09
CA GLN A 26 7.43 2.31 -1.40
C GLN A 26 7.67 2.53 0.09
N ASN A 27 8.39 3.58 0.49
CA ASN A 27 8.63 3.91 1.90
C ASN A 27 7.33 4.24 2.64
N ILE A 28 6.43 5.01 2.02
CA ILE A 28 5.09 5.28 2.58
C ILE A 28 4.32 3.98 2.78
N LEU A 29 4.36 3.09 1.79
CA LEU A 29 3.70 1.79 1.87
C LEU A 29 4.30 0.91 2.98
N THR A 30 5.63 0.87 3.10
CA THR A 30 6.34 0.16 4.18
C THR A 30 5.92 0.67 5.55
N GLU A 31 5.85 2.00 5.75
CA GLU A 31 5.42 2.59 7.02
C GLU A 31 4.00 2.16 7.38
N LYS A 32 3.07 2.21 6.42
CA LYS A 32 1.68 1.78 6.63
C LYS A 32 1.58 0.28 6.92
N ALA A 33 2.32 -0.55 6.20
CA ALA A 33 2.34 -2.00 6.42
C ALA A 33 2.97 -2.36 7.79
N SER A 34 4.06 -1.69 8.17
CA SER A 34 4.70 -1.83 9.48
C SER A 34 3.73 -1.53 10.60
N ALA A 35 3.04 -0.38 10.53
CA ALA A 35 2.06 0.01 11.53
C ALA A 35 0.91 -1.01 11.67
N ILE A 36 0.48 -1.63 10.57
CA ILE A 36 -0.54 -2.70 10.60
C ILE A 36 0.03 -3.97 11.23
N SER A 37 1.22 -4.44 10.82
CA SER A 37 1.83 -5.64 11.40
C SER A 37 2.08 -5.50 12.90
N ASP A 38 2.51 -4.31 13.34
CA ASP A 38 2.76 -4.02 14.76
C ASP A 38 1.48 -4.09 15.60
N ARG A 39 0.35 -3.61 15.06
CA ARG A 39 -0.98 -3.74 15.71
C ARG A 39 -1.43 -5.20 15.82
N CYS A 40 -1.09 -6.04 14.84
CA CYS A 40 -1.44 -7.46 14.84
C CYS A 40 -0.56 -8.28 15.81
N GLY A 41 0.70 -7.88 16.00
CA GLY A 41 1.65 -8.52 16.89
C GLY A 41 2.45 -9.66 16.24
N SER A 42 2.98 -10.56 17.08
CA SER A 42 3.95 -11.58 16.66
C SER A 42 3.39 -12.56 15.63
N GLY A 43 4.20 -12.86 14.60
CA GLY A 43 3.84 -13.80 13.54
C GLY A 43 3.01 -13.19 12.40
N TYR A 44 2.86 -11.87 12.39
CA TYR A 44 2.40 -11.09 11.25
C TYR A 44 3.59 -10.38 10.63
N GLU A 45 3.75 -10.54 9.32
CA GLU A 45 4.85 -9.97 8.55
C GLU A 45 4.29 -9.13 7.40
N HIS A 46 5.11 -8.24 6.88
CA HIS A 46 4.75 -7.43 5.74
C HIS A 46 5.84 -7.39 4.67
N ASP A 47 5.44 -7.16 3.43
CA ASP A 47 6.34 -6.97 2.29
C ASP A 47 5.83 -5.86 1.37
N VAL A 48 6.72 -5.36 0.52
CA VAL A 48 6.44 -4.38 -0.53
C VAL A 48 6.85 -4.95 -1.88
N TYR A 49 5.98 -4.79 -2.87
CA TYR A 49 6.22 -5.24 -4.23
C TYR A 49 5.88 -4.16 -5.26
N VAL A 50 6.79 -3.96 -6.21
CA VAL A 50 6.60 -3.03 -7.32
C VAL A 50 6.00 -3.77 -8.52
N GLY A 51 4.69 -3.60 -8.72
CA GLY A 51 3.99 -4.14 -9.87
C GLY A 51 4.12 -3.28 -11.12
N LYS A 52 3.41 -3.69 -12.19
CA LYS A 52 3.46 -3.04 -13.52
C LYS A 52 3.24 -1.51 -13.47
N ASN A 53 2.26 -1.07 -12.67
CA ASN A 53 1.79 0.31 -12.67
C ASN A 53 1.99 1.05 -11.33
N ARG A 54 2.27 0.33 -10.23
CA ARG A 54 2.31 0.88 -8.87
C ARG A 54 3.02 -0.09 -7.93
N ALA A 55 3.57 0.45 -6.85
CA ALA A 55 3.94 -0.34 -5.69
C ALA A 55 2.69 -0.75 -4.88
N ASN A 56 2.75 -1.90 -4.21
CA ASN A 56 1.78 -2.35 -3.22
C ASN A 56 2.52 -2.86 -1.98
N ALA A 57 1.81 -2.90 -0.85
CA ALA A 57 2.26 -3.56 0.36
C ALA A 57 1.24 -4.61 0.77
N MET A 58 1.72 -5.70 1.36
CA MET A 58 0.89 -6.76 1.92
C MET A 58 1.28 -6.99 3.38
N VAL A 59 0.29 -7.30 4.22
CA VAL A 59 0.51 -7.84 5.56
C VAL A 59 -0.13 -9.22 5.62
N LYS A 60 0.62 -10.22 6.08
CA LYS A 60 0.24 -11.63 6.09
C LYS A 60 0.64 -12.33 7.38
N THR A 61 0.05 -13.48 7.63
CA THR A 61 0.43 -14.35 8.75
C THR A 61 1.57 -15.28 8.32
N SER A 62 2.66 -15.30 9.07
CA SER A 62 3.81 -16.19 8.83
C SER A 62 3.81 -17.43 9.72
N THR A 63 3.11 -17.39 10.86
CA THR A 63 3.06 -18.51 11.82
C THR A 63 1.69 -19.17 11.91
N PHE A 64 1.64 -20.43 12.35
CA PHE A 64 0.38 -21.12 12.64
C PHE A 64 -0.44 -20.44 13.75
N ALA A 65 0.24 -19.91 14.78
CA ALA A 65 -0.39 -19.15 15.85
C ALA A 65 -1.10 -17.91 15.32
N ALA A 66 -0.42 -17.11 14.49
CA ALA A 66 -1.00 -15.92 13.86
C ALA A 66 -2.15 -16.26 12.90
N LYS A 67 -2.06 -17.37 12.15
CA LYS A 67 -3.19 -17.85 11.32
C LYS A 67 -4.43 -18.16 12.16
N LYS A 68 -4.26 -18.87 13.27
CA LYS A 68 -5.33 -19.22 14.21
C LYS A 68 -5.91 -17.98 14.89
N ASP A 69 -5.07 -17.04 15.29
CA ASP A 69 -5.49 -15.75 15.85
C ASP A 69 -6.33 -14.96 14.84
N ASN A 70 -5.79 -14.74 13.63
CA ASN A 70 -6.50 -14.02 12.57
C ASN A 70 -7.87 -14.61 12.26
N LEU A 71 -7.96 -15.95 12.17
CA LEU A 71 -9.22 -16.65 11.89
C LEU A 71 -10.26 -16.46 12.99
N LYS A 72 -9.84 -16.41 14.26
CA LYS A 72 -10.74 -16.26 15.41
C LYS A 72 -11.16 -14.82 15.65
N ASN A 73 -10.22 -13.89 15.46
CA ASN A 73 -10.34 -12.52 15.95
C ASN A 73 -10.54 -11.49 14.84
N ASN A 74 -10.40 -11.90 13.56
CA ASN A 74 -10.36 -11.02 12.40
C ASN A 74 -9.28 -9.94 12.52
N THR A 75 -8.12 -10.32 13.07
CA THR A 75 -7.04 -9.40 13.47
C THR A 75 -6.59 -8.50 12.33
N LEU A 76 -6.29 -9.05 11.15
CA LEU A 76 -5.91 -8.24 9.97
C LEU A 76 -7.01 -7.27 9.55
N LEU A 77 -8.27 -7.72 9.50
CA LEU A 77 -9.39 -6.88 9.09
C LEU A 77 -9.56 -5.68 10.03
N LYS A 78 -9.46 -5.92 11.34
CA LYS A 78 -9.59 -4.88 12.37
C LYS A 78 -8.38 -3.95 12.41
N ALA A 79 -7.21 -4.43 12.01
CA ALA A 79 -5.98 -3.65 12.02
C ALA A 79 -5.88 -2.64 10.87
N VAL A 80 -6.74 -2.68 9.84
CA VAL A 80 -6.62 -1.83 8.64
C VAL A 80 -7.17 -0.40 8.81
N HIS A 81 -7.83 -0.09 9.92
CA HIS A 81 -8.46 1.21 10.18
C HIS A 81 -7.54 2.23 10.87
#